data_AF-A0A1G1C0A0-F1
#
_entry.id   AF-A0A1G1C0A0-F1
#
_cell.length_a   1.000
_cell.length_b   1.000
_cell.length_c   1.000
_cell.angle_alpha   90.00
_cell.angle_beta   90.00
_cell.angle_gamma   90.00
#
_symmetry.space_group_name_H-M   'P 1'
#
loop_
_entity.id
_entity.type
_entity.pdbx_description
1 polymer ?
#
loop_
_entity_poly.entity_id
_entity_poly.type
_entity_poly.pdbx_seq_one_letter_code
_entity_poly.pdbx_strand_id
1 'polypeptide(L)'
;MIFQTDNGKDFAYAEVIAEDAWSIIAGICENEFGLGRKKPSPKLQVFHCVAIRCADPLDGRPYTTHFPLCPRCGAKLTSYGDNQIHHDGHVPRATWQRFMSLSPEARKSLVRKLWNEEVDP
;
A
#
# COMPACT_ATOMS: atom_id res chain seq x y z
N MET A 1 -2.48 0.61 9.16
CA MET A 1 -2.37 1.62 8.08
C MET A 1 -3.68 1.66 7.32
N ILE A 2 -4.08 2.81 6.75
CA ILE A 2 -5.32 2.91 5.97
C ILE A 2 -4.96 2.98 4.50
N PHE A 3 -5.59 2.14 3.69
CA PHE A 3 -5.57 2.19 2.23
C PHE A 3 -6.83 2.86 1.71
N GLN A 4 -6.69 3.51 0.58
CA GLN A 4 -7.77 4.14 -0.14
C GLN A 4 -7.76 3.61 -1.58
N THR A 5 -8.93 3.35 -2.15
CA THR A 5 -9.04 2.98 -3.57
C THR A 5 -8.65 4.15 -4.48
N ASP A 6 -8.28 3.84 -5.72
CA ASP A 6 -7.88 4.82 -6.75
C ASP A 6 -8.95 5.87 -7.11
N ASN A 7 -10.23 5.57 -6.89
CA ASN A 7 -11.35 6.50 -7.04
C ASN A 7 -11.54 7.44 -5.83
N GLY A 8 -10.79 7.22 -4.74
CA GLY A 8 -10.88 7.98 -3.49
C GLY A 8 -12.05 7.64 -2.57
N LYS A 9 -12.94 6.70 -2.94
CA LYS A 9 -14.24 6.51 -2.28
C LYS A 9 -14.25 5.45 -1.18
N ASP A 10 -13.41 4.43 -1.31
CA ASP A 10 -13.45 3.25 -0.47
C ASP A 10 -12.13 3.15 0.31
N PHE A 11 -12.22 2.62 1.54
CA PHE A 11 -11.09 2.52 2.45
C PHE A 11 -10.96 1.10 2.97
N ALA A 12 -9.72 0.66 3.20
CA ALA A 12 -9.42 -0.60 3.86
C ALA A 12 -8.37 -0.41 4.95
N TYR A 13 -8.46 -1.19 6.02
CA TYR A 13 -7.47 -1.20 7.09
C TYR A 13 -6.43 -2.32 6.87
N ALA A 14 -5.16 -1.94 6.81
CA ALA A 14 -4.02 -2.84 6.77
C ALA A 14 -3.41 -3.04 8.17
N GLU A 15 -3.54 -4.25 8.72
CA GLU A 15 -2.94 -4.64 10.00
C GLU A 15 -1.47 -5.06 9.82
N VAL A 16 -0.59 -4.10 9.51
CA VAL A 16 0.79 -4.35 9.07
C VAL A 16 1.66 -5.17 10.04
N ILE A 17 1.37 -5.13 11.35
CA ILE A 17 2.14 -5.85 12.36
C ILE A 17 1.81 -7.36 12.35
N ALA A 18 0.58 -7.71 11.97
CA ALA A 18 0.09 -9.09 11.98
C ALA A 18 0.10 -9.76 10.61
N GLU A 19 0.56 -9.05 9.55
CA GLU A 19 0.57 -9.56 8.19
C GLU A 19 1.95 -10.05 7.77
N ASP A 20 2.09 -11.38 7.61
CA ASP A 20 3.34 -12.00 7.15
C ASP A 20 3.81 -11.47 5.79
N ALA A 21 2.86 -11.13 4.91
CA ALA A 21 3.15 -10.52 3.62
C ALA A 21 3.97 -9.24 3.76
N TRP A 22 3.66 -8.41 4.78
CA TRP A 22 4.37 -7.18 5.06
C TRP A 22 5.84 -7.43 5.38
N SER A 23 6.10 -8.41 6.26
CA SER A 23 7.44 -8.84 6.65
C SER A 23 8.22 -9.46 5.50
N ILE A 24 7.57 -10.26 4.65
CA ILE A 24 8.18 -10.86 3.46
C ILE A 24 8.58 -9.79 2.45
N ILE A 25 7.68 -8.84 2.15
CA ILE A 25 7.98 -7.74 1.23
C ILE A 25 9.12 -6.89 1.78
N ALA A 26 9.07 -6.55 3.07
CA ALA A 26 10.15 -5.83 3.73
C ALA A 26 11.48 -6.57 3.57
N GLY A 27 11.54 -7.86 3.90
CA GLY A 27 12.76 -8.67 3.77
C GLY A 27 13.29 -8.75 2.34
N ILE A 28 12.41 -8.83 1.32
CA ILE A 28 12.84 -8.74 -0.08
C ILE A 28 13.45 -7.37 -0.37
N CYS A 29 12.81 -6.29 0.07
CA CYS A 29 13.29 -4.93 -0.17
C CYS A 29 14.60 -4.62 0.59
N GLU A 30 14.78 -5.16 1.79
CA GLU A 30 16.03 -5.07 2.55
C GLU A 30 17.16 -5.75 1.78
N ASN A 31 16.94 -6.98 1.31
CA ASN A 31 17.95 -7.77 0.61
C ASN A 31 18.30 -7.25 -0.79
N GLU A 32 17.30 -6.80 -1.56
CA GLU A 32 17.48 -6.41 -2.96
C GLU A 32 17.84 -4.94 -3.13
N PHE A 33 17.34 -4.07 -2.24
CA PHE A 33 17.43 -2.61 -2.43
C PHE A 33 18.06 -1.89 -1.23
N GLY A 34 18.47 -2.61 -0.18
CA GLY A 34 19.08 -2.04 1.01
C GLY A 34 18.14 -1.13 1.78
N LEU A 35 16.86 -1.53 1.92
CA LEU A 35 15.94 -0.95 2.91
C LEU A 35 16.56 -1.17 4.32
N GLY A 36 16.76 -0.12 5.14
CA GLY A 36 17.55 -0.24 6.37
C GLY A 36 17.60 1.00 7.30
N ARG A 37 17.74 0.73 8.60
CA ARG A 37 17.07 1.34 9.77
C ARG A 37 17.46 2.75 10.28
N LYS A 38 18.12 3.64 9.52
CA LYS A 38 18.69 4.86 10.16
C LYS A 38 17.95 6.18 9.98
N LYS A 39 17.08 6.36 8.97
CA LYS A 39 16.24 7.56 8.78
C LYS A 39 15.04 7.22 7.90
N PRO A 40 13.94 8.00 7.92
CA PRO A 40 12.97 7.97 6.81
C PRO A 40 13.75 8.26 5.52
N SER A 41 13.88 7.24 4.70
CA SER A 41 14.53 7.34 3.39
C SER A 41 13.42 7.31 2.33
N PRO A 42 13.64 7.87 1.13
CA PRO A 42 12.74 7.68 0.00
C PRO A 42 12.39 6.20 -0.23
N LYS A 43 13.31 5.29 0.15
CA LYS A 43 13.10 3.84 0.12
C LYS A 43 11.98 3.35 1.04
N LEU A 44 11.69 4.01 2.16
CA LEU A 44 10.57 3.65 3.04
C LEU A 44 9.23 3.99 2.38
N GLN A 45 9.15 5.13 1.68
CA GLN A 45 7.97 5.50 0.92
C GLN A 45 7.75 4.53 -0.25
N VAL A 46 8.81 4.23 -1.01
CA VAL A 46 8.76 3.22 -2.08
C VAL A 46 8.30 1.86 -1.55
N PHE A 47 8.83 1.42 -0.40
CA PHE A 47 8.37 0.20 0.27
C PHE A 47 6.87 0.23 0.57
N HIS A 48 6.34 1.31 1.13
CA HIS A 48 4.90 1.43 1.39
C HIS A 48 4.09 1.34 0.08
N CYS A 49 4.52 2.02 -0.98
CA CYS A 49 3.86 1.94 -2.29
C CYS A 49 3.86 0.50 -2.83
N VAL A 50 5.00 -0.18 -2.78
CA VAL A 50 5.11 -1.59 -3.20
C VAL A 50 4.19 -2.48 -2.36
N ALA A 51 4.16 -2.30 -1.04
CA ALA A 51 3.31 -3.08 -0.15
C ALA A 51 1.81 -2.86 -0.43
N ILE A 52 1.40 -1.62 -0.70
CA ILE A 52 0.04 -1.26 -1.14
C ILE A 52 -0.31 -1.97 -2.45
N ARG A 53 0.59 -1.94 -3.43
CA ARG A 53 0.36 -2.54 -4.76
C ARG A 53 0.39 -4.07 -4.76
N CYS A 54 1.02 -4.69 -3.76
CA CYS A 54 0.93 -6.13 -3.54
C CYS A 54 -0.38 -6.56 -2.86
N ALA A 55 -1.15 -5.64 -2.28
CA ALA A 55 -2.38 -5.96 -1.58
C ALA A 55 -3.50 -6.35 -2.56
N ASP A 56 -4.39 -7.21 -2.11
CA ASP A 56 -5.56 -7.63 -2.87
C ASP A 56 -6.50 -6.43 -3.07
N PRO A 57 -7.01 -6.23 -4.31
CA PRO A 57 -7.89 -5.12 -4.60
C PRO A 57 -9.21 -5.23 -3.80
N LEU A 58 -9.72 -4.10 -3.32
CA LEU A 58 -11.01 -4.04 -2.64
C LEU A 58 -12.12 -4.06 -3.69
N ASP A 59 -12.96 -5.10 -3.68
CA ASP A 59 -14.01 -5.32 -4.69
C ASP A 59 -13.52 -5.18 -6.15
N GLY A 60 -12.30 -5.68 -6.40
CA GLY A 60 -11.66 -5.62 -7.72
C GLY A 60 -11.03 -4.26 -8.06
N ARG A 61 -11.09 -3.26 -7.17
CA ARG A 61 -10.44 -1.95 -7.34
C ARG A 61 -9.08 -1.90 -6.65
N PRO A 62 -8.03 -1.42 -7.34
CA PRO A 62 -6.71 -1.27 -6.74
C PRO A 62 -6.69 -0.11 -5.74
N TYR A 63 -5.73 -0.16 -4.82
CA TYR A 63 -5.45 0.95 -3.91
C TYR A 63 -4.54 1.99 -4.58
N THR A 64 -4.75 3.25 -4.22
CA THR A 64 -3.88 4.34 -4.62
C THR A 64 -2.61 4.36 -3.78
N THR A 65 -1.47 4.58 -4.42
CA THR A 65 -0.21 4.94 -3.73
C THR A 65 -0.11 6.45 -3.49
N HIS A 66 -1.07 7.22 -4.03
CA HIS A 66 -1.11 8.68 -4.03
C HIS A 66 -2.17 9.21 -3.05
N PHE A 67 -2.20 8.68 -1.82
CA PHE A 67 -3.17 9.02 -0.80
C PHE A 67 -2.69 10.20 0.08
N PRO A 68 -3.61 10.97 0.70
CA PRO A 68 -5.07 10.85 0.60
C PRO A 68 -5.64 11.56 -0.64
N LEU A 69 -6.60 10.90 -1.28
CA LEU A 69 -7.47 11.46 -2.32
C LEU A 69 -8.76 11.99 -1.69
N CYS A 70 -9.35 13.01 -2.32
CA CYS A 70 -10.65 13.54 -1.92
C CYS A 70 -11.75 12.50 -2.18
N PRO A 71 -12.56 12.12 -1.20
CA PRO A 71 -13.63 11.13 -1.40
C PRO A 71 -14.75 11.61 -2.33
N ARG A 72 -14.87 12.93 -2.55
CA ARG A 72 -15.89 13.50 -3.43
C ARG A 72 -15.47 13.52 -4.91
N CYS A 73 -14.24 13.92 -5.20
CA CYS A 73 -13.78 14.16 -6.58
C CYS A 73 -12.51 13.39 -6.99
N GLY A 74 -11.89 12.62 -6.09
CA GLY A 74 -10.68 11.85 -6.38
C GLY A 74 -9.40 12.69 -6.52
N ALA A 75 -9.46 14.01 -6.36
CA ALA A 75 -8.28 14.88 -6.43
C ALA A 75 -7.34 14.66 -5.24
N LYS A 76 -6.02 14.82 -5.44
CA LYS A 76 -5.04 14.79 -4.33
C LYS A 76 -5.37 15.89 -3.33
N LEU A 77 -5.51 15.55 -2.05
CA LEU A 77 -5.74 16.53 -0.99
C LEU A 77 -4.42 17.19 -0.59
N THR A 78 -4.34 18.52 -0.69
CA THR A 78 -3.17 19.31 -0.28
C THR A 78 -3.33 19.99 1.09
N SER A 79 -4.57 20.08 1.60
CA SER A 79 -4.87 20.52 2.96
C SER A 79 -6.19 19.91 3.45
N TYR A 80 -6.30 19.68 4.77
CA TYR A 80 -7.54 19.27 5.42
C TYR A 80 -8.38 20.53 5.70
N GLY A 81 -9.59 20.61 5.15
CA GLY A 81 -10.56 21.65 5.42
C GLY A 81 -11.79 21.07 6.14
N ASP A 82 -11.93 21.44 7.41
CA ASP A 82 -13.08 21.46 8.32
C ASP A 82 -14.16 20.34 8.31
N ASN A 83 -14.06 19.50 9.34
CA ASN A 83 -15.03 19.29 10.43
C ASN A 83 -16.39 18.61 10.23
N GLN A 84 -16.59 17.78 9.19
CA GLN A 84 -17.63 16.75 9.28
C GLN A 84 -17.09 15.38 8.87
N ILE A 85 -16.87 14.53 9.88
CA ILE A 85 -16.52 13.13 9.71
C ILE A 85 -17.78 12.32 9.98
N HIS A 86 -18.34 11.72 8.93
CA HIS A 86 -19.38 10.71 9.08
C HIS A 86 -18.72 9.37 9.40
N HIS A 87 -19.06 8.80 10.55
CA HIS A 87 -18.73 7.42 10.90
C HIS A 87 -20.04 6.64 10.98
N ASP A 88 -20.11 5.55 10.22
CA ASP A 88 -20.73 4.26 10.61
C ASP A 88 -20.64 3.34 9.38
N GLY A 89 -19.46 2.76 9.19
CA GLY A 89 -19.21 1.77 8.15
C GLY A 89 -18.13 0.80 8.63
N HIS A 90 -18.37 -0.50 8.47
CA HIS A 90 -17.36 -1.51 8.72
C HIS A 90 -16.24 -1.33 7.68
N VAL A 91 -15.09 -0.80 8.09
CA VAL A 91 -13.91 -0.68 7.22
C VAL A 91 -13.32 -2.09 7.02
N PRO A 92 -13.34 -2.63 5.78
CA PRO A 92 -12.81 -3.97 5.52
C PRO A 92 -11.29 -4.03 5.76
N ARG A 93 -10.77 -5.23 6.02
CA ARG A 93 -9.33 -5.47 6.16
C ARG A 93 -8.70 -5.67 4.78
N ALA A 94 -7.60 -4.97 4.50
CA ALA A 94 -6.76 -5.24 3.34
C ALA A 94 -6.04 -6.58 3.52
N THR A 95 -5.95 -7.38 2.45
CA THR A 95 -5.33 -8.70 2.48
C THR A 95 -4.26 -8.83 1.41
N TRP A 96 -3.43 -9.88 1.49
CA TRP A 96 -2.35 -10.18 0.54
C TRP A 96 -2.42 -11.65 0.10
N GLN A 97 -3.60 -12.25 0.06
CA GLN A 97 -3.80 -13.66 -0.26
C GLN A 97 -3.24 -14.00 -1.64
N ARG A 98 -3.46 -13.17 -2.67
CA ARG A 98 -2.88 -13.42 -3.99
C ARG A 98 -1.36 -13.38 -3.95
N PHE A 99 -0.77 -12.37 -3.30
CA PHE A 99 0.67 -12.29 -3.11
C PHE A 99 1.22 -13.54 -2.37
N MET A 100 0.52 -13.96 -1.32
CA MET A 100 0.88 -15.15 -0.53
C MET A 100 0.66 -16.47 -1.28
N SER A 101 -0.18 -16.52 -2.32
CA SER A 101 -0.29 -17.70 -3.18
C SER A 101 0.84 -17.85 -4.19
N LEU A 102 1.65 -16.81 -4.42
CA LEU A 102 2.79 -16.86 -5.34
C LEU A 102 3.94 -17.70 -4.76
N SER A 103 4.74 -18.31 -5.63
CA SER A 103 6.02 -18.92 -5.23
C SER A 103 7.00 -17.87 -4.71
N PRO A 104 8.00 -18.25 -3.90
CA PRO A 104 9.01 -17.31 -3.40
C PRO A 104 9.69 -16.49 -4.51
N GLU A 105 10.02 -17.12 -5.63
CA GLU A 105 10.65 -16.48 -6.79
C GLU A 105 9.70 -15.49 -7.47
N ALA A 106 8.42 -15.85 -7.59
CA ALA A 106 7.39 -14.99 -8.17
C ALA A 106 7.10 -13.78 -7.27
N ARG A 107 7.04 -13.96 -5.95
CA ARG A 107 6.92 -12.85 -4.98
C ARG A 107 8.09 -11.87 -5.13
N LYS A 108 9.31 -12.41 -5.20
CA LYS A 108 10.53 -11.62 -5.39
C LYS A 108 10.52 -10.86 -6.72
N SER A 109 10.13 -11.52 -7.81
CA SER A 109 10.01 -10.91 -9.12
C SER A 109 8.98 -9.77 -9.16
N LEU A 110 7.81 -9.99 -8.53
CA LEU A 110 6.77 -8.98 -8.43
C LEU A 110 7.23 -7.76 -7.62
N VAL A 111 7.81 -7.98 -6.43
CA VAL A 111 8.34 -6.90 -5.59
C VAL A 111 9.40 -6.09 -6.33
N ARG A 112 10.30 -6.75 -7.07
CA ARG A 112 11.32 -6.06 -7.86
C ARG A 112 10.73 -5.23 -8.99
N LYS A 113 9.75 -5.79 -9.71
CA LYS A 113 9.03 -5.06 -10.76
C LYS A 113 8.38 -3.79 -10.20
N LEU A 114 7.58 -3.94 -9.14
CA LEU A 114 6.87 -2.83 -8.52
C LEU A 114 7.85 -1.78 -7.95
N TRP A 115 8.94 -2.22 -7.32
CA TRP A 115 9.95 -1.30 -6.80
C TRP A 115 10.55 -0.41 -7.89
N ASN A 116 10.92 -1.01 -9.03
CA ASN A 116 11.50 -0.27 -10.15
C ASN A 116 10.52 0.75 -10.73
N GLU A 117 9.24 0.38 -10.87
CA GLU A 117 8.19 1.29 -11.33
C GLU A 117 7.96 2.47 -10.37
N GLU A 118 8.23 2.33 -9.07
CA GLU A 118 8.06 3.44 -8.11
C GLU A 118 9.30 4.35 -8.02
N VAL A 119 10.49 3.83 -8.35
CA VAL A 119 11.73 4.61 -8.35
C VAL A 119 11.92 5.38 -9.66
N ASP A 120 11.41 4.84 -10.77
CA ASP A 120 11.41 5.46 -12.11
C ASP A 120 9.96 5.51 -12.66
N PRO A 121 9.11 6.41 -12.12
CA PRO A 121 7.66 6.43 -12.36
C PRO A 121 7.22 6.99 -13.72
#